data_AF-A0A3P6RQ21-F1
#
_entry.id   AF-A0A3P6RQ21-F1
#
_cell.length_a   1.000
_cell.length_b   1.000
_cell.length_c   1.000
_cell.angle_alpha   90.00
_cell.angle_beta   90.00
_cell.angle_gamma   90.00
#
_symmetry.space_group_name_H-M   'P 1'
#
loop_
_entity.id
_entity.type
_entity.pdbx_description
1 polymer ?
#
loop_
_entity_poly.entity_id
_entity_poly.type
_entity_poly.pdbx_seq_one_letter_code
_entity_poly.pdbx_strand_id
1 'polypeptide(L)'
;MFEWMNTRTDGLVLLAKTYQMTNQVTVFVKRTLVPFVKRIQYRFSRSTMGGLTGHKGSIGVKITLQNNASVVFVVSHFIHDVISYDKRIAQFHANKICTFPEDDDVKAVFWLGDLNFRVEKNPEEVTEMIKAKKEKELLDSDEQLKRAMREEEAFAEFSEQPLSFPPTYRFYVGTTEYDLKRTPSWCDRVLYKVCCISFHIFDQCHRGIL
;
A
#
# COMPACT_ATOMS: atom_id res chain seq x y z
N MET A 1 25.35 -10.50 7.83
CA MET A 1 24.94 -9.90 6.54
C MET A 1 23.95 -10.89 5.92
N PHE A 2 22.69 -10.49 5.74
CA PHE A 2 21.58 -11.42 5.53
C PHE A 2 21.69 -12.20 4.20
N GLU A 3 21.58 -13.53 4.25
CA GLU A 3 21.69 -14.45 3.11
C GLU A 3 20.67 -14.21 1.99
N TRP A 4 19.55 -13.53 2.26
CA TRP A 4 18.57 -13.17 1.23
C TRP A 4 19.09 -12.12 0.22
N MET A 5 20.23 -11.48 0.50
CA MET A 5 20.92 -10.59 -0.45
C MET A 5 21.84 -11.34 -1.44
N ASN A 6 22.02 -12.65 -1.32
CA ASN A 6 22.82 -13.44 -2.27
C ASN A 6 21.95 -13.90 -3.46
N THR A 7 22.02 -13.15 -4.55
CA THR A 7 21.25 -13.26 -5.80
C THR A 7 21.60 -14.47 -6.69
N ARG A 8 21.92 -15.63 -6.13
CA ARG A 8 22.49 -16.75 -6.90
C ARG A 8 21.52 -17.76 -7.50
N THR A 9 20.20 -17.61 -7.37
CA THR A 9 19.31 -18.64 -7.93
C THR A 9 18.15 -18.17 -8.82
N ASP A 10 17.67 -16.92 -8.77
CA ASP A 10 16.64 -16.42 -9.71
C ASP A 10 16.81 -14.95 -10.17
N GLY A 11 17.98 -14.35 -9.88
CA GLY A 11 18.47 -13.15 -10.57
C GLY A 11 17.66 -11.86 -10.40
N LEU A 12 17.05 -11.59 -9.25
CA LEU A 12 16.51 -10.26 -8.97
C LEU A 12 17.64 -9.22 -8.90
N VAL A 13 17.43 -8.05 -9.50
CA VAL A 13 18.33 -6.90 -9.43
C VAL A 13 17.58 -5.68 -8.90
N LEU A 14 18.29 -4.80 -8.20
CA LEU A 14 17.74 -3.53 -7.75
C LEU A 14 17.43 -2.65 -8.95
N LEU A 15 16.16 -2.33 -9.18
CA LEU A 15 15.70 -1.48 -10.27
C LEU A 15 15.60 -0.02 -9.85
N ALA A 16 15.03 0.23 -8.67
CA ALA A 16 14.83 1.57 -8.13
C ALA A 16 14.94 1.56 -6.60
N LYS A 17 15.54 2.61 -6.04
CA LYS A 17 15.52 2.89 -4.60
C LYS A 17 15.35 4.39 -4.40
N THR A 18 14.40 4.78 -3.57
CA THR A 18 14.22 6.19 -3.20
C THR A 18 13.64 6.30 -1.79
N TYR A 19 13.73 7.50 -1.22
CA TYR A 19 13.34 7.79 0.15
C TYR A 19 12.68 9.17 0.26
N GLN A 20 11.78 9.30 1.23
CA GLN A 20 11.24 10.56 1.71
C GLN A 20 11.32 10.53 3.23
N MET A 21 12.34 11.18 3.80
CA MET A 21 12.69 11.08 5.21
C MET A 21 12.81 9.59 5.63
N THR A 22 11.91 9.12 6.49
CA THR A 22 11.88 7.75 7.02
C THR A 22 11.10 6.77 6.15
N ASN A 23 10.36 7.24 5.14
CA ASN A 23 9.66 6.36 4.19
C ASN A 23 10.62 5.96 3.06
N GLN A 24 10.80 4.66 2.83
CA GLN A 24 11.69 4.14 1.79
C GLN A 24 10.91 3.19 0.88
N VAL A 25 11.13 3.30 -0.42
CA VAL A 25 10.67 2.32 -1.41
C VAL A 25 11.88 1.74 -2.14
N THR A 26 11.82 0.44 -2.38
CA THR A 26 12.86 -0.31 -3.09
C THR A 26 12.18 -1.31 -3.99
N VAL A 27 12.44 -1.21 -5.30
CA VAL A 27 11.86 -2.07 -6.32
C VAL A 27 12.95 -2.98 -6.86
N PHE A 28 12.71 -4.27 -6.74
CA PHE A 28 13.53 -5.31 -7.37
C PHE A 28 12.80 -5.87 -8.59
N VAL A 29 13.55 -6.26 -9.61
CA VAL A 29 13.02 -6.86 -10.82
C VAL A 29 13.86 -8.05 -11.25
N LYS A 30 13.26 -9.06 -11.88
CA LYS A 30 14.04 -10.14 -12.51
C LYS A 30 14.98 -9.53 -13.56
N ARG A 31 16.25 -9.95 -13.57
CA ARG A 31 17.27 -9.46 -14.51
C ARG A 31 16.82 -9.54 -15.96
N THR A 32 16.08 -10.60 -16.32
CA THR A 32 15.53 -10.82 -17.67
C THR A 32 14.52 -9.75 -18.10
N LEU A 33 13.90 -9.06 -17.15
CA LEU A 33 12.91 -8.01 -17.42
C LEU A 33 13.52 -6.60 -17.54
N VAL A 34 14.79 -6.42 -17.15
CA VAL A 34 15.48 -5.11 -17.20
C VAL A 34 15.48 -4.49 -18.60
N PRO A 35 15.76 -5.23 -19.70
CA PRO A 35 15.73 -4.64 -21.04
C PRO A 35 14.35 -4.07 -21.44
N PHE A 36 13.26 -4.54 -20.83
CA PHE A 36 11.91 -4.08 -21.11
C PHE A 36 11.53 -2.81 -20.35
N VAL A 37 12.34 -2.37 -19.39
CA VAL A 37 12.12 -1.11 -18.66
C VAL A 37 12.61 0.05 -19.53
N LYS A 38 11.68 0.90 -19.96
CA LYS A 38 11.97 2.08 -20.78
C LYS A 38 12.35 3.29 -19.91
N ARG A 39 11.61 3.53 -18.83
CA ARG A 39 11.78 4.71 -17.98
C ARG A 39 11.27 4.47 -16.58
N ILE A 40 11.91 5.11 -15.60
CA ILE A 40 11.44 5.17 -14.21
C ILE A 40 11.24 6.64 -13.84
N GLN A 41 10.10 6.97 -13.27
CA GLN A 41 9.75 8.31 -12.83
C GLN A 41 9.31 8.28 -11.37
N TYR A 42 9.54 9.38 -10.66
CA TYR A 42 9.22 9.50 -9.24
C TYR A 42 8.33 10.71 -8.99
N ARG A 43 7.41 10.59 -8.04
CA ARG A 43 6.64 11.72 -7.46
C ARG A 43 6.65 11.64 -5.95
N PHE A 44 6.58 12.80 -5.32
CA PHE A 44 6.62 12.94 -3.88
C PHE A 44 5.49 13.86 -3.45
N SER A 45 4.76 13.45 -2.42
CA SER A 45 3.81 14.31 -1.72
C SER A 45 4.17 14.33 -0.25
N ARG A 46 4.29 15.53 0.31
CA ARG A 46 4.67 15.77 1.71
C ARG A 46 3.48 16.35 2.43
N SER A 47 3.10 15.75 3.56
CA SER A 47 1.87 16.11 4.26
C SER A 47 2.10 16.68 5.67
N THR A 48 3.35 16.83 6.11
CA THR A 48 3.68 17.35 7.45
C THR A 48 4.02 18.84 7.38
N MET A 49 3.49 19.64 8.32
CA MET A 49 3.69 21.10 8.39
C MET A 49 3.39 21.82 7.06
N GLY A 50 2.24 21.56 6.44
CA GLY A 50 1.89 22.20 5.16
C GLY A 50 2.81 21.82 3.99
N GLY A 51 3.53 20.69 4.08
CA GLY A 51 4.46 20.21 3.06
C GLY A 51 5.94 20.55 3.31
N LEU A 52 6.24 21.27 4.40
CA LEU A 52 7.60 21.69 4.75
C LEU A 52 8.47 20.52 5.23
N THR A 53 7.89 19.44 5.78
CA THR A 53 8.64 18.25 6.21
C THR A 53 8.07 16.96 5.62
N GLY A 54 8.91 15.93 5.47
CA GLY A 54 8.60 14.70 4.73
C GLY A 54 8.25 13.47 5.56
N HIS A 55 8.11 13.56 6.89
CA HIS A 55 7.89 12.40 7.76
C HIS A 55 6.55 11.67 7.52
N LYS A 56 5.57 12.38 6.94
CA LYS A 56 4.30 11.83 6.46
C LYS A 56 4.08 12.27 5.02
N GLY A 57 3.51 11.39 4.23
CA GLY A 57 3.30 11.61 2.80
C GLY A 57 3.49 10.35 1.99
N SER A 58 3.70 10.53 0.68
CA SER A 58 3.71 9.43 -0.29
C SER A 58 4.84 9.58 -1.30
N ILE A 59 5.35 8.44 -1.75
CA ILE A 59 6.30 8.31 -2.85
C ILE A 59 5.63 7.51 -3.96
N GLY A 60 5.48 8.08 -5.14
CA GLY A 60 5.09 7.36 -6.35
C GLY A 60 6.32 6.94 -7.15
N VAL A 61 6.39 5.69 -7.58
CA VAL A 61 7.39 5.14 -8.49
C VAL A 61 6.65 4.60 -9.72
N LYS A 62 6.75 5.30 -10.85
CA LYS A 62 6.19 4.84 -12.13
C LYS A 62 7.27 4.16 -12.95
N ILE A 63 7.00 2.94 -13.38
CA ILE A 63 7.85 2.15 -14.28
C ILE A 63 7.14 2.03 -15.61
N THR A 64 7.67 2.67 -16.64
CA THR A 64 7.20 2.59 -18.01
C THR A 64 7.97 1.51 -18.75
N LEU A 65 7.25 0.59 -19.40
CA LEU A 65 7.81 -0.47 -20.22
C LEU A 65 8.02 -0.01 -21.68
N GLN A 66 8.76 -0.79 -22.47
CA GLN A 66 9.03 -0.45 -23.88
C GLN A 66 7.77 -0.29 -24.74
N ASN A 67 6.70 -1.01 -24.43
CA ASN A 67 5.39 -0.89 -25.09
C ASN A 67 4.56 0.32 -24.60
N ASN A 68 5.17 1.23 -23.84
CA ASN A 68 4.55 2.38 -23.18
C ASN A 68 3.52 2.06 -22.10
N ALA A 69 3.28 0.80 -21.74
CA ALA A 69 2.48 0.51 -20.56
C ALA A 69 3.24 0.90 -19.29
N SER A 70 2.56 1.55 -18.35
CA SER A 70 3.13 1.97 -17.08
C SER A 70 2.48 1.27 -15.89
N VAL A 71 3.29 0.87 -14.91
CA VAL A 71 2.85 0.40 -13.59
C VAL A 71 3.37 1.37 -12.53
N VAL A 72 2.53 1.72 -11.56
CA VAL A 72 2.87 2.66 -10.50
C VAL A 72 2.82 1.98 -9.14
N PHE A 73 3.84 2.20 -8.32
CA PHE A 73 3.86 1.85 -6.90
C PHE A 73 3.82 3.13 -6.07
N VAL A 74 2.79 3.30 -5.24
CA VAL A 74 2.66 4.40 -4.30
C VAL A 74 2.90 3.87 -2.89
N VAL A 75 3.94 4.35 -2.22
CA VAL A 75 4.24 3.99 -0.83
C VAL A 75 3.96 5.17 0.09
N SER A 76 3.08 4.98 1.07
CA SER A 76 2.60 6.02 1.95
C SER A 76 2.87 5.76 3.43
N HIS A 77 3.03 6.84 4.18
CA HIS A 77 2.96 6.83 5.63
C HIS A 77 2.06 7.99 6.06
N PHE A 78 0.84 7.68 6.45
CA PHE A 78 -0.20 8.65 6.80
C PHE A 78 -0.14 9.06 8.26
N ILE A 79 -0.84 10.15 8.59
CA ILE A 79 -0.91 10.66 9.96
C ILE A 79 -1.55 9.63 10.89
N HIS A 80 -0.92 9.46 12.05
CA HIS A 80 -1.36 8.54 13.09
C HIS A 80 -2.51 9.14 13.91
N ASP A 81 -2.98 8.35 14.88
CA ASP A 81 -4.07 8.65 15.82
C ASP A 81 -5.47 8.33 15.28
N VAL A 82 -6.34 7.77 16.15
CA VAL A 82 -7.70 7.36 15.79
C VAL A 82 -8.55 8.55 15.37
N ILE A 83 -8.41 9.70 16.04
CA ILE A 83 -9.21 10.91 15.77
C ILE A 83 -8.83 11.64 14.48
N SER A 84 -7.71 11.26 13.84
CA SER A 84 -7.20 11.94 12.64
C SER A 84 -7.80 11.38 11.33
N TYR A 85 -9.03 10.87 11.36
CA TYR A 85 -9.72 10.28 10.21
C TYR A 85 -9.78 11.26 9.02
N ASP A 86 -10.37 12.45 9.22
CA ASP A 86 -10.51 13.47 8.16
C ASP A 86 -9.16 13.91 7.59
N LYS A 87 -8.12 13.94 8.44
CA LYS A 87 -6.77 14.29 7.99
C LYS A 87 -6.18 13.19 7.09
N ARG A 88 -6.50 11.91 7.32
CA ARG A 88 -6.11 10.81 6.43
C ARG A 88 -6.86 10.88 5.10
N ILE A 89 -8.15 11.21 5.12
CA ILE A 89 -8.92 11.46 3.88
C ILE A 89 -8.30 12.59 3.07
N ALA A 90 -8.02 13.74 3.69
CA ALA A 90 -7.34 14.85 3.03
C ALA A 90 -5.93 14.46 2.50
N GLN A 91 -5.17 13.66 3.26
CA GLN A 91 -3.88 13.13 2.82
C GLN A 91 -4.02 12.22 1.60
N PHE A 92 -5.03 11.33 1.56
CA PHE A 92 -5.30 10.50 0.39
C PHE A 92 -5.48 11.38 -0.85
N HIS A 93 -6.39 12.37 -0.82
CA HIS A 93 -6.64 13.24 -1.96
C HIS A 93 -5.40 14.00 -2.42
N ALA A 94 -4.64 14.60 -1.49
CA ALA A 94 -3.40 15.30 -1.83
C ALA A 94 -2.34 14.37 -2.43
N ASN A 95 -2.28 13.12 -1.94
CA ASN A 95 -1.29 12.15 -2.37
C ASN A 95 -1.62 11.50 -3.73
N LYS A 96 -2.84 11.66 -4.26
CA LYS A 96 -3.23 11.12 -5.58
C LYS A 96 -2.31 11.57 -6.71
N ILE A 97 -1.64 12.73 -6.58
CA ILE A 97 -0.63 13.15 -7.56
C ILE A 97 0.47 12.09 -7.79
N CYS A 98 0.77 11.26 -6.77
CA CYS A 98 1.75 10.17 -6.84
C CYS A 98 1.28 8.98 -7.67
N THR A 99 0.00 8.90 -8.06
CA THR A 99 -0.53 7.85 -8.94
C THR A 99 -0.34 8.16 -10.42
N PHE A 100 0.17 9.35 -10.76
CA PHE A 100 0.25 9.84 -12.14
C PHE A 100 -1.12 9.85 -12.84
N PRO A 101 -2.14 10.53 -12.25
CA PRO A 101 -3.53 10.45 -12.71
C PRO A 101 -3.75 11.00 -14.13
N GLU A 102 -2.84 11.85 -14.63
CA GLU A 102 -2.91 12.41 -15.98
C GLU A 102 -2.33 11.50 -17.07
N ASP A 103 -1.71 10.38 -16.69
CA ASP A 103 -1.01 9.50 -17.61
C ASP A 103 -1.89 8.30 -18.00
N ASP A 104 -2.53 8.37 -19.16
CA ASP A 104 -3.41 7.29 -19.71
C ASP A 104 -2.66 5.96 -19.98
N ASP A 105 -1.33 6.03 -19.99
CA ASP A 105 -0.43 4.90 -20.17
C ASP A 105 -0.30 4.04 -18.89
N VAL A 106 -0.76 4.54 -17.74
CA VAL A 106 -0.80 3.83 -16.46
C VAL A 106 -1.90 2.75 -16.48
N LYS A 107 -1.47 1.50 -16.46
CA LYS A 107 -2.36 0.32 -16.51
C LYS A 107 -2.67 -0.25 -15.13
N ALA A 108 -1.75 -0.09 -14.19
CA ALA A 108 -1.95 -0.54 -12.81
C ALA A 108 -1.29 0.43 -11.82
N VAL A 109 -1.98 0.65 -10.71
CA VAL A 109 -1.47 1.38 -9.53
C VAL A 109 -1.58 0.46 -8.33
N PHE A 110 -0.47 0.23 -7.65
CA PHE A 110 -0.42 -0.43 -6.35
C PHE A 110 -0.15 0.64 -5.29
N TRP A 111 -1.03 0.77 -4.31
CA TRP A 111 -0.89 1.75 -3.22
C TRP A 111 -0.74 0.99 -1.90
N LEU A 112 0.38 1.19 -1.21
CA LEU A 112 0.73 0.43 -0.02
C LEU A 112 1.43 1.26 1.05
N GLY A 113 1.51 0.71 2.25
CA GLY A 113 2.27 1.26 3.38
C GLY A 113 1.46 1.38 4.66
N ASP A 114 1.97 2.17 5.60
CA ASP A 114 1.28 2.49 6.86
C ASP A 114 0.27 3.61 6.61
N LEU A 115 -0.94 3.21 6.20
CA LEU A 115 -2.06 4.12 5.96
C LEU A 115 -2.69 4.61 7.26
N ASN A 116 -2.34 4.02 8.40
CA ASN A 116 -2.71 4.45 9.74
C ASN A 116 -4.23 4.57 10.00
N PHE A 117 -5.09 3.98 9.17
CA PHE A 117 -6.51 3.80 9.49
C PHE A 117 -6.67 2.83 10.66
N ARG A 118 -7.66 3.12 11.51
CA ARG A 118 -7.80 2.49 12.82
C ARG A 118 -9.13 1.75 12.96
N VAL A 119 -9.19 0.84 13.92
CA VAL A 119 -10.43 0.27 14.41
C VAL A 119 -11.00 1.20 15.49
N GLU A 120 -12.25 1.63 15.34
CA GLU A 120 -12.95 2.56 16.23
C GLU A 120 -13.71 1.82 17.34
N LYS A 121 -13.01 0.97 18.09
CA LYS A 121 -13.58 0.16 19.17
C LYS A 121 -12.64 0.06 20.37
N ASN A 122 -13.17 -0.31 21.52
CA ASN A 122 -12.39 -0.51 22.74
C ASN A 122 -11.30 -1.59 22.53
N PRO A 123 -10.04 -1.38 23.01
CA PRO A 123 -8.94 -2.31 22.81
C PRO A 123 -9.20 -3.73 23.37
N GLU A 124 -9.82 -3.83 24.53
CA GLU A 124 -10.15 -5.10 25.17
C GLU A 124 -11.19 -5.87 24.34
N GLU A 125 -12.27 -5.21 23.92
CA GLU A 125 -13.30 -5.82 23.05
C GLU A 125 -12.73 -6.30 21.72
N VAL A 126 -11.87 -5.50 21.07
CA VAL A 126 -11.19 -5.89 19.83
C VAL A 126 -10.34 -7.13 20.05
N THR A 127 -9.64 -7.20 21.18
CA THR A 127 -8.81 -8.36 21.53
C THR A 127 -9.65 -9.62 21.74
N GLU A 128 -10.81 -9.50 22.38
CA GLU A 128 -11.76 -10.62 22.53
C GLU A 128 -12.31 -11.10 21.19
N MET A 129 -12.66 -10.17 20.29
CA MET A 129 -13.13 -10.49 18.95
C MET A 129 -12.04 -11.17 18.11
N ILE A 130 -10.78 -10.74 18.19
CA ILE A 130 -9.64 -11.41 17.54
C ILE A 130 -9.49 -12.84 18.08
N LYS A 131 -9.54 -13.03 19.42
CA LYS A 131 -9.49 -14.37 20.02
C LYS A 131 -10.64 -15.27 19.55
N ALA A 132 -11.81 -14.69 19.32
CA ALA A 132 -12.99 -15.37 18.80
C ALA A 132 -12.99 -15.53 17.26
N LYS A 133 -11.93 -15.11 16.55
CA LYS A 133 -11.80 -15.13 15.09
C LYS A 133 -12.92 -14.36 14.36
N LYS A 134 -13.28 -13.20 14.91
CA LYS A 134 -14.31 -12.29 14.41
C LYS A 134 -13.71 -11.06 13.71
N GLU A 135 -12.54 -11.19 13.11
CA GLU A 135 -11.84 -10.10 12.42
C GLU A 135 -12.68 -9.54 11.26
N LYS A 136 -13.43 -10.39 10.57
CA LYS A 136 -14.31 -9.95 9.49
C LYS A 136 -15.41 -9.01 9.97
N GLU A 137 -16.05 -9.32 11.11
CA GLU A 137 -17.05 -8.43 11.71
C GLU A 137 -16.42 -7.06 12.02
N LEU A 138 -15.24 -7.05 12.68
CA LEU A 138 -14.51 -5.81 12.98
C LEU A 138 -14.18 -4.99 11.73
N LEU A 139 -13.74 -5.65 10.65
CA LEU A 139 -13.42 -4.99 9.38
C LEU A 139 -14.66 -4.34 8.75
N ASP A 140 -15.81 -5.01 8.82
CA ASP A 140 -17.03 -4.54 8.18
C ASP A 140 -17.68 -3.39 8.97
N SER A 141 -17.65 -3.44 10.31
CA SER A 141 -18.32 -2.46 11.18
C SER A 141 -17.45 -1.31 11.69
N ASP A 142 -16.21 -1.59 12.10
CA ASP A 142 -15.45 -0.68 12.98
C ASP A 142 -14.13 -0.17 12.35
N GLU A 143 -13.72 -0.69 11.18
CA GLU A 143 -12.44 -0.32 10.56
C GLU A 143 -12.57 0.85 9.58
N GLN A 144 -11.81 1.92 9.86
CA GLN A 144 -11.93 3.19 9.16
C GLN A 144 -11.61 3.13 7.66
N LEU A 145 -10.63 2.34 7.19
CA LEU A 145 -10.35 2.26 5.74
C LEU A 145 -11.49 1.56 5.01
N LYS A 146 -12.03 0.46 5.56
CA LYS A 146 -13.23 -0.19 4.98
C LYS A 146 -14.42 0.75 4.92
N ARG A 147 -14.65 1.56 5.98
CA ARG A 147 -15.66 2.63 5.95
C ARG A 147 -15.39 3.63 4.83
N ALA A 148 -14.18 4.21 4.78
CA ALA A 148 -13.82 5.23 3.80
C ALA A 148 -13.98 4.76 2.35
N MET A 149 -13.67 3.49 2.06
CA MET A 149 -13.87 2.88 0.75
C MET A 149 -15.35 2.69 0.41
N ARG A 150 -16.15 2.21 1.38
CA ARG A 150 -17.59 1.97 1.22
C ARG A 150 -18.39 3.26 1.07
N GLU A 151 -17.99 4.30 1.78
CA GLU A 151 -18.63 5.63 1.77
C GLU A 151 -18.03 6.54 0.69
N GLU A 152 -17.13 6.01 -0.14
CA GLU A 152 -16.46 6.69 -1.25
C GLU A 152 -15.64 7.94 -0.87
N GLU A 153 -15.26 8.06 0.41
CA GLU A 153 -14.45 9.18 0.92
C GLU A 153 -12.97 9.03 0.55
N ALA A 154 -12.45 7.80 0.52
CA ALA A 154 -11.08 7.53 0.08
C ALA A 154 -10.95 6.12 -0.50
N PHE A 155 -10.05 5.98 -1.48
CA PHE A 155 -9.73 4.71 -2.13
C PHE A 155 -10.94 3.99 -2.78
N ALA A 156 -12.02 4.71 -3.10
CA ALA A 156 -13.22 4.16 -3.73
C ALA A 156 -12.92 3.44 -5.07
N GLU A 157 -11.94 3.95 -5.83
CA GLU A 157 -11.53 3.38 -7.11
C GLU A 157 -10.51 2.24 -6.98
N PHE A 158 -10.14 1.84 -5.76
CA PHE A 158 -9.17 0.79 -5.48
C PHE A 158 -9.86 -0.45 -4.95
N SER A 159 -9.19 -1.59 -5.13
CA SER A 159 -9.55 -2.88 -4.55
C SER A 159 -8.49 -3.31 -3.54
N GLU A 160 -8.91 -4.10 -2.56
CA GLU A 160 -8.04 -4.71 -1.56
C GLU A 160 -8.39 -6.20 -1.46
N GLN A 161 -7.38 -7.07 -1.39
CA GLN A 161 -7.61 -8.49 -1.18
C GLN A 161 -8.24 -8.74 0.21
N PRO A 162 -9.09 -9.77 0.37
CA PRO A 162 -9.66 -10.11 1.68
C PRO A 162 -8.57 -10.32 2.73
N LEU A 163 -8.71 -9.63 3.86
CA LEU A 163 -7.77 -9.74 4.98
C LEU A 163 -8.11 -11.01 5.77
N SER A 164 -7.15 -11.93 5.85
CA SER A 164 -7.26 -13.22 6.56
C SER A 164 -6.28 -13.32 7.74
N PHE A 165 -5.75 -12.18 8.19
CA PHE A 165 -4.78 -12.05 9.26
C PHE A 165 -5.24 -11.02 10.30
N PRO A 166 -4.83 -11.16 11.57
CA PRO A 166 -5.24 -10.24 12.64
C PRO A 166 -4.56 -8.87 12.48
N PRO A 167 -4.97 -7.84 13.24
CA PRO A 167 -4.38 -6.51 13.17
C PRO A 167 -2.85 -6.49 13.29
N THR A 168 -2.19 -5.61 12.53
CA THR A 168 -0.72 -5.53 12.44
C THR A 168 -0.09 -4.54 13.42
N TYR A 169 -0.91 -3.78 14.14
CA TYR A 169 -0.46 -2.75 15.08
C TYR A 169 -1.40 -2.70 16.29
N ARG A 170 -0.95 -2.49 17.53
CA ARG A 170 0.43 -2.31 18.02
C ARG A 170 0.84 -3.50 18.89
N PHE A 171 2.03 -4.04 18.69
CA PHE A 171 2.59 -5.08 19.54
C PHE A 171 3.59 -4.53 20.57
N TYR A 172 3.79 -5.24 21.69
CA TYR A 172 4.99 -5.07 22.51
C TYR A 172 6.22 -5.55 21.73
N VAL A 173 7.29 -4.75 21.76
CA VAL A 173 8.52 -5.02 21.01
C VAL A 173 9.09 -6.38 21.40
N GLY A 174 9.36 -7.23 20.41
CA GLY A 174 9.89 -8.58 20.60
C GLY A 174 8.83 -9.64 20.89
N THR A 175 7.54 -9.31 20.81
CA THR A 175 6.43 -10.22 21.07
C THR A 175 5.36 -10.14 19.98
N THR A 176 4.39 -11.06 20.03
CA THR A 176 3.14 -11.01 19.27
C THR A 176 1.96 -10.54 20.13
N GLU A 177 2.22 -10.02 21.33
CA GLU A 177 1.18 -9.54 22.25
C GLU A 177 0.84 -8.08 21.96
N TYR A 178 -0.46 -7.75 21.95
CA TYR A 178 -0.90 -6.38 21.69
C TYR A 178 -0.66 -5.45 22.87
N ASP A 179 -0.08 -4.27 22.59
CA ASP A 179 0.01 -3.15 23.55
C ASP A 179 -1.30 -2.37 23.53
N LEU A 180 -2.21 -2.72 24.46
CA LEU A 180 -3.57 -2.19 24.55
C LEU A 180 -3.65 -0.69 24.90
N LYS A 181 -2.50 -0.01 25.07
CA LYS A 181 -2.44 1.46 25.02
C LYS A 181 -2.99 2.03 23.71
N ARG A 182 -3.11 1.21 22.67
CA ARG A 182 -3.78 1.50 21.40
C ARG A 182 -4.64 0.31 21.01
N THR A 183 -5.83 0.58 20.47
CA THR A 183 -6.68 -0.45 19.87
C THR A 183 -5.92 -1.17 18.75
N PRO A 184 -5.90 -2.52 18.73
CA PRO A 184 -5.35 -3.27 17.61
C PRO A 184 -5.99 -2.84 16.28
N SER A 185 -5.20 -2.50 15.27
CA SER A 185 -5.64 -1.97 13.97
C SER A 185 -4.83 -2.50 12.78
N TRP A 186 -5.48 -2.59 11.61
CA TRP A 186 -4.82 -2.87 10.32
C TRP A 186 -4.28 -1.57 9.71
N CYS A 187 -3.16 -1.10 10.25
CA CYS A 187 -2.51 0.12 9.78
C CYS A 187 -1.78 -0.08 8.43
N ASP A 188 -1.22 -1.28 8.22
CA ASP A 188 -0.40 -1.63 7.06
C ASP A 188 -1.24 -2.28 5.97
N ARG A 189 -1.36 -1.63 4.81
CA ARG A 189 -2.32 -2.01 3.76
C ARG A 189 -1.69 -2.07 2.38
N VAL A 190 -2.31 -2.85 1.50
CA VAL A 190 -1.94 -2.96 0.08
C VAL A 190 -3.22 -2.96 -0.74
N LEU A 191 -3.43 -1.88 -1.49
CA LEU A 191 -4.55 -1.69 -2.40
C LEU A 191 -4.05 -1.64 -3.84
N TYR A 192 -4.92 -1.93 -4.79
CA TYR A 192 -4.59 -1.85 -6.20
C TYR A 192 -5.76 -1.33 -7.04
N LYS A 193 -5.42 -0.68 -8.15
CA LYS A 193 -6.35 -0.28 -9.20
C LYS A 193 -5.77 -0.72 -10.53
N VAL A 194 -6.57 -1.42 -11.33
CA VAL A 194 -6.22 -1.79 -12.70
C VAL A 194 -7.15 -1.03 -13.63
N CYS A 195 -6.59 -0.20 -14.52
CA CYS A 195 -7.38 0.44 -15.57
C CYS A 195 -7.74 -0.64 -16.58
N CYS A 196 -9.04 -0.80 -16.89
CA CYS A 196 -9.54 -1.79 -17.84
C CYS A 196 -8.69 -1.79 -19.10
N ILE A 197 -7.88 -2.83 -19.24
CA ILE A 197 -7.30 -3.24 -20.51
C ILE A 197 -8.52 -3.72 -21.31
N SER A 198 -8.71 -3.24 -22.55
CA SER A 198 -9.53 -4.00 -23.49
C SER A 198 -8.91 -5.40 -23.54
N PHE A 199 -9.59 -6.38 -22.93
CA PHE A 199 -9.07 -7.74 -22.68
C PHE A 199 -8.78 -8.42 -24.02
N HIS A 200 -7.57 -8.27 -24.53
CA HIS A 200 -7.06 -9.03 -25.68
C HIS A 200 -5.66 -9.60 -25.48
N ILE A 201 -5.03 -9.39 -24.30
CA ILE A 201 -3.62 -9.78 -24.09
C ILE A 201 -3.42 -10.76 -22.92
N PHE A 202 -4.40 -10.98 -22.03
CA PHE A 202 -4.24 -11.92 -20.91
C PHE A 202 -4.73 -13.36 -21.19
N ASP A 203 -5.40 -13.62 -22.32
CA ASP A 203 -5.97 -14.95 -22.62
C ASP A 203 -4.94 -15.95 -23.20
N GLN A 204 -3.68 -15.55 -23.40
CA GLN A 204 -2.63 -16.45 -23.90
C GLN A 204 -1.68 -17.00 -22.81
N CYS A 205 -1.79 -16.57 -21.56
CA CYS A 205 -0.91 -17.07 -20.48
C CYS A 205 -1.54 -18.18 -19.62
N HIS A 206 -2.82 -18.53 -19.83
CA HIS A 206 -3.50 -19.62 -19.11
C HIS A 206 -3.63 -20.93 -19.90
N ARG A 207 -3.02 -21.06 -21.09
CA ARG A 207 -3.02 -22.32 -21.88
C ARG A 207 -1.64 -22.93 -22.08
N GLY A 208 -0.79 -22.87 -21.06
CA GLY A 208 0.51 -23.53 -21.14
C GLY A 208 1.27 -23.42 -19.83
N ILE A 209 0.84 -24.21 -18.84
CA ILE A 209 1.66 -24.97 -17.88
C ILE A 209 0.65 -25.76 -17.04
N LEU A 210 0.69 -27.08 -17.27
CA LEU A 210 -0.09 -28.19 -16.67
C LEU A 210 -1.53 -28.37 -17.17
#